data_AF-A0A8J7Z392-F1
#
_entry.id   AF-A0A8J7Z392-F1
#
_cell.length_a   1.000
_cell.length_b   1.000
_cell.length_c   1.000
_cell.angle_alpha   90.00
_cell.angle_beta   90.00
_cell.angle_gamma   90.00
#
_symmetry.space_group_name_H-M   'P 1'
#
loop_
_entity.id
_entity.type
_entity.pdbx_description
1 polymer ?
#
loop_
_entity_poly.entity_id
_entity_poly.type
_entity_poly.pdbx_seq_one_letter_code
_entity_poly.pdbx_strand_id
1 'polypeptide(L)'
;MNSQLSTLDLSDSVEVLPPTEQLLAISEQKKSGLILCKDYHAEFAGPGAAVSCLVEPAYRAVIAIGSPTLAPMVTVEDRRRAYGRRIQWGRWLQRIVEHPESVVRAEKLLAGFEEFFGRQVVVSLPSEVLALLAGVFPGTIEMARSQHWRTTRFDTAAHLICSDQLKVTTISLSSEKQEVHSVPLLTTATVSEIEQTYAVLRSA
;
A
#
# COMPACT_ATOMS: atom_id res chain seq x y z
N MET A 1 -17.82 -41.79 40.04
CA MET A 1 -16.75 -42.64 39.48
C MET A 1 -17.26 -43.27 38.21
N ASN A 2 -16.76 -42.82 37.05
CA ASN A 2 -16.41 -43.65 35.90
C ASN A 2 -16.03 -42.72 34.74
N SER A 3 -14.73 -42.63 34.55
CA SER A 3 -14.01 -42.05 33.42
C SER A 3 -14.31 -42.80 32.13
N GLN A 4 -14.54 -42.08 31.04
CA GLN A 4 -14.10 -42.53 29.72
C GLN A 4 -13.45 -41.37 28.97
N LEU A 5 -12.15 -41.55 28.69
CA LEU A 5 -11.39 -40.76 27.74
C LEU A 5 -11.94 -41.03 26.33
N SER A 6 -12.34 -39.97 25.63
CA SER A 6 -12.50 -40.01 24.19
C SER A 6 -11.20 -39.50 23.57
N THR A 7 -10.37 -40.46 23.15
CA THR A 7 -9.24 -40.25 22.25
C THR A 7 -9.78 -39.65 20.96
N LEU A 8 -9.44 -38.39 20.68
CA LEU A 8 -9.71 -37.77 19.39
C LEU A 8 -8.61 -38.21 18.43
N ASP A 9 -8.99 -39.12 17.52
CA ASP A 9 -8.25 -39.41 16.30
C ASP A 9 -8.04 -38.11 15.52
N LEU A 10 -6.79 -37.65 15.46
CA LEU A 10 -6.33 -36.63 14.53
C LEU A 10 -6.02 -37.31 13.20
N SER A 11 -7.07 -37.71 12.47
CA SER A 11 -6.94 -38.15 11.09
C SER A 11 -6.76 -36.94 10.18
N ASP A 12 -5.62 -36.93 9.49
CA ASP A 12 -5.25 -36.11 8.33
C ASP A 12 -6.44 -35.47 7.61
N SER A 13 -6.67 -34.19 7.90
CA SER A 13 -7.36 -33.31 6.96
C SER A 13 -6.30 -32.46 6.30
N VAL A 14 -5.79 -32.96 5.17
CA VAL A 14 -5.11 -32.10 4.19
C VAL A 14 -6.17 -31.10 3.74
N GLU A 15 -6.20 -29.96 4.42
CA GLU A 15 -7.00 -28.81 4.07
C GLU A 15 -6.50 -28.33 2.71
N VAL A 16 -7.18 -28.76 1.65
CA VAL A 16 -6.92 -28.32 0.29
C VAL A 16 -7.26 -26.83 0.26
N LEU A 17 -6.21 -26.02 0.37
CA LEU A 17 -6.29 -24.57 0.23
C LEU A 17 -7.01 -24.25 -1.09
N PRO A 18 -8.02 -23.35 -1.12
CA PRO A 18 -8.59 -22.86 -2.37
C PRO A 18 -7.46 -22.33 -3.29
N PRO A 19 -7.67 -22.30 -4.62
CA PRO A 19 -6.62 -22.01 -5.60
C PRO A 19 -5.84 -20.80 -5.15
N THR A 20 -4.60 -21.05 -4.73
CA THR A 20 -3.84 -20.11 -3.92
C THR A 20 -3.34 -19.03 -4.84
N GLU A 21 -4.10 -17.95 -4.97
CA GLU A 21 -3.64 -16.81 -5.75
C GLU A 21 -2.30 -16.34 -5.16
N GLN A 22 -1.33 -16.12 -6.04
CA GLN A 22 0.09 -16.01 -5.69
C GLN A 22 0.31 -14.73 -4.86
N LEU A 23 0.50 -14.87 -3.54
CA LEU A 23 0.82 -13.74 -2.67
C LEU A 23 2.16 -13.14 -3.12
N LEU A 24 2.17 -11.85 -3.45
CA LEU A 24 3.40 -11.13 -3.78
C LEU A 24 3.87 -10.29 -2.61
N ALA A 25 5.18 -10.18 -2.44
CA ALA A 25 5.81 -9.25 -1.51
C ALA A 25 6.91 -8.43 -2.18
N ILE A 26 7.17 -7.24 -1.65
CA ILE A 26 8.27 -6.38 -2.09
C ILE A 26 9.59 -6.99 -1.60
N SER A 27 10.59 -7.09 -2.47
CA SER A 27 11.93 -7.57 -2.09
C SER A 27 12.52 -6.74 -0.95
N GLU A 28 13.16 -7.41 0.01
CA GLU A 28 13.83 -6.74 1.14
C GLU A 28 15.16 -6.05 0.74
N GLN A 29 15.71 -6.35 -0.44
CA GLN A 29 17.09 -5.96 -0.78
C GLN A 29 17.27 -4.50 -1.19
N LYS A 30 16.19 -3.77 -1.51
CA LYS A 30 16.26 -2.40 -2.00
C LYS A 30 15.44 -1.45 -1.14
N LYS A 31 15.95 -0.23 -0.96
CA LYS A 31 15.22 0.93 -0.41
C LYS A 31 14.09 1.32 -1.36
N SER A 32 13.02 0.54 -1.36
CA SER A 32 11.90 0.64 -2.28
C SER A 32 10.60 0.33 -1.56
N GLY A 33 9.50 0.82 -2.11
CA GLY A 33 8.18 0.60 -1.53
C GLY A 33 7.08 0.95 -2.50
N LEU A 34 5.86 0.60 -2.11
CA LEU A 34 4.63 0.96 -2.81
C LEU A 34 3.76 1.79 -1.86
N ILE A 35 3.25 2.92 -2.36
CA ILE A 35 2.14 3.64 -1.73
C ILE A 35 0.87 3.19 -2.44
N LEU A 36 -0.04 2.61 -1.67
CA LEU A 36 -1.30 2.08 -2.15
C LEU A 36 -2.39 3.10 -1.82
N CYS A 37 -2.88 3.81 -2.82
CA CYS A 37 -3.85 4.89 -2.65
C CYS A 37 -5.27 4.32 -2.72
N LYS A 38 -6.03 4.48 -1.64
CA LYS A 38 -7.47 4.26 -1.57
C LYS A 38 -8.19 5.61 -1.71
N ASP A 39 -9.51 5.61 -1.59
CA ASP A 39 -10.31 6.83 -1.83
C ASP A 39 -10.00 7.97 -0.86
N TYR A 40 -9.84 7.65 0.43
CA TYR A 40 -9.73 8.65 1.50
C TYR A 40 -8.44 8.53 2.33
N HIS A 41 -7.61 7.53 2.05
CA HIS A 41 -6.32 7.33 2.72
C HIS A 41 -5.36 6.59 1.81
N ALA A 42 -4.09 6.55 2.20
CA ALA A 42 -3.10 5.73 1.56
C ALA A 42 -2.40 4.84 2.58
N GLU A 43 -1.87 3.73 2.10
CA GLU A 43 -1.08 2.80 2.89
C GLU A 43 0.32 2.70 2.33
N PHE A 44 1.28 2.43 3.20
CA PHE A 44 2.66 2.18 2.78
C PHE A 44 3.00 0.70 2.89
N ALA A 45 3.45 0.10 1.79
CA ALA A 45 4.09 -1.19 1.74
C ALA A 45 5.59 -0.98 1.51
N GLY A 46 6.39 -1.13 2.56
CA GLY A 46 7.85 -1.07 2.45
C GLY A 46 8.47 -2.43 2.09
N PRO A 47 9.81 -2.54 2.13
CA PRO A 47 10.50 -3.80 1.83
C PRO A 47 9.99 -4.95 2.69
N GLY A 48 9.85 -6.11 2.07
CA GLY A 48 9.32 -7.33 2.68
C GLY A 48 7.80 -7.34 2.86
N ALA A 49 7.09 -6.23 2.61
CA ALA A 49 5.64 -6.18 2.80
C ALA A 49 4.88 -6.95 1.69
N ALA A 50 3.83 -7.66 2.09
CA ALA A 50 2.83 -8.22 1.19
C ALA A 50 2.03 -7.13 0.45
N VAL A 51 1.70 -7.35 -0.84
CA VAL A 51 1.07 -6.34 -1.73
C VAL A 51 -0.04 -6.86 -2.65
N SER A 52 -0.43 -8.13 -2.52
CA SER A 52 -1.55 -8.70 -3.28
C SER A 52 -2.33 -9.67 -2.38
N CYS A 53 -3.41 -9.20 -1.77
CA CYS A 53 -4.29 -10.02 -0.94
C CYS A 53 -5.71 -10.05 -1.54
N LEU A 54 -6.32 -11.24 -1.59
CA LEU A 54 -7.69 -11.51 -2.10
C LEU A 54 -8.81 -10.67 -1.43
N VAL A 55 -8.50 -10.01 -0.32
CA VAL A 55 -9.49 -9.32 0.55
C VAL A 55 -9.28 -7.80 0.55
N GLU A 56 -8.32 -7.28 -0.23
CA GLU A 56 -8.06 -5.83 -0.23
C GLU A 56 -9.02 -5.09 -1.19
N PRO A 57 -9.63 -3.97 -0.74
CA PRO A 57 -10.45 -3.14 -1.60
C PRO A 57 -9.61 -2.57 -2.75
N ALA A 58 -10.27 -2.32 -3.89
CA ALA A 58 -9.61 -1.80 -5.07
C ALA A 58 -8.83 -0.51 -4.77
N TYR A 59 -7.58 -0.44 -5.24
CA TYR A 59 -6.76 0.77 -5.15
C TYR A 59 -7.07 1.70 -6.31
N ARG A 60 -7.23 2.99 -6.02
CA ARG A 60 -7.37 4.04 -7.03
C ARG A 60 -6.06 4.24 -7.80
N ALA A 61 -4.93 4.16 -7.09
CA ALA A 61 -3.61 4.31 -7.68
C ALA A 61 -2.56 3.58 -6.86
N VAL A 62 -1.47 3.17 -7.52
CA VAL A 62 -0.29 2.62 -6.88
C VAL A 62 0.92 3.46 -7.29
N ILE A 63 1.67 3.93 -6.31
CA ILE A 63 2.88 4.74 -6.53
C ILE A 63 4.09 3.94 -6.08
N ALA A 64 4.93 3.60 -7.03
CA ALA A 64 6.22 3.00 -6.74
C ALA A 64 7.22 4.07 -6.31
N ILE A 65 7.87 3.83 -5.18
CA ILE A 65 9.00 4.61 -4.69
C ILE A 65 10.26 3.79 -4.93
N GLY A 66 11.16 4.31 -5.77
CA GLY A 66 12.37 3.60 -6.12
C GLY A 66 12.13 2.53 -7.17
N SER A 67 12.76 1.36 -6.98
CA SER A 67 12.67 0.25 -7.93
C SER A 67 12.22 -1.03 -7.23
N PRO A 68 10.96 -1.07 -6.73
CA PRO A 68 10.44 -2.25 -6.04
C PRO A 68 10.36 -3.43 -6.99
N THR A 69 10.90 -4.56 -6.56
CA THR A 69 10.76 -5.85 -7.26
C THR A 69 9.84 -6.73 -6.45
N LEU A 70 8.84 -7.31 -7.10
CA LEU A 70 7.89 -8.23 -6.47
C LEU A 70 8.39 -9.67 -6.57
N ALA A 71 8.31 -10.40 -5.47
CA ALA A 71 8.64 -11.82 -5.40
C ALA A 71 7.42 -12.61 -4.91
N PRO A 72 7.17 -13.81 -5.44
CA PRO A 72 6.08 -14.66 -4.97
C PRO A 72 6.43 -15.32 -3.64
N MET A 73 5.49 -15.30 -2.71
CA MET A 73 5.58 -15.92 -1.39
C MET A 73 5.01 -17.34 -1.48
N VAL A 74 5.89 -18.34 -1.60
CA VAL A 74 5.51 -19.73 -1.84
C VAL A 74 5.23 -20.48 -0.54
N THR A 75 6.03 -20.26 0.50
CA THR A 75 5.89 -21.00 1.76
C THR A 75 5.00 -20.27 2.76
N VAL A 76 4.37 -21.02 3.67
CA VAL A 76 3.57 -20.44 4.77
C VAL A 76 4.41 -19.48 5.62
N GLU A 77 5.68 -19.80 5.84
CA GLU A 77 6.60 -18.97 6.61
C GLU A 77 6.90 -17.64 5.90
N ASP A 78 7.14 -17.67 4.58
CA ASP A 78 7.35 -16.46 3.79
C ASP A 78 6.10 -15.57 3.80
N ARG A 79 4.92 -16.17 3.68
CA ARG A 79 3.64 -15.45 3.77
C ARG A 79 3.46 -14.80 5.14
N ARG A 80 3.71 -15.53 6.23
CA ARG A 80 3.66 -15.00 7.61
C ARG A 80 4.61 -13.83 7.80
N ARG A 81 5.85 -13.97 7.32
CA ARG A 81 6.86 -12.90 7.37
C ARG A 81 6.41 -11.66 6.59
N ALA A 82 5.90 -11.85 5.38
CA ALA A 82 5.46 -10.75 4.52
C ALA A 82 4.26 -9.98 5.11
N TYR A 83 3.30 -10.70 5.69
CA TYR A 83 2.20 -10.06 6.44
C TYR A 83 2.71 -9.36 7.70
N GLY A 84 3.66 -9.97 8.43
CA GLY A 84 4.31 -9.34 9.58
C GLY A 84 4.97 -8.01 9.22
N ARG A 85 5.71 -7.96 8.11
CA ARG A 85 6.31 -6.72 7.57
C ARG A 85 5.25 -5.69 7.20
N ARG A 86 4.19 -6.10 6.51
CA ARG A 86 3.06 -5.22 6.15
C ARG A 86 2.44 -4.57 7.39
N ILE A 87 2.21 -5.35 8.45
CA ILE A 87 1.70 -4.84 9.74
C ILE A 87 2.70 -3.88 10.40
N GLN A 88 4.00 -4.18 10.38
CA GLN A 88 5.03 -3.31 10.93
C GLN A 88 5.05 -1.93 10.24
N TRP A 89 4.97 -1.90 8.91
CA TRP A 89 4.88 -0.65 8.15
C TRP A 89 3.59 0.11 8.46
N GLY A 90 2.45 -0.58 8.54
CA GLY A 90 1.19 0.01 8.97
C GLY A 90 1.27 0.63 10.37
N ARG A 91 1.83 -0.07 11.36
CA ARG A 91 2.03 0.44 12.72
C ARG A 91 3.02 1.61 12.79
N TRP A 92 4.04 1.62 11.95
CA TRP A 92 4.96 2.76 11.85
C TRP A 92 4.21 4.00 11.35
N LEU A 93 3.42 3.86 10.29
CA LEU A 93 2.61 4.97 9.77
C LEU A 93 1.54 5.42 10.78
N GLN A 94 0.87 4.48 11.43
CA GLN A 94 -0.13 4.75 12.46
C GLN A 94 0.45 5.62 13.59
N ARG A 95 1.65 5.32 14.10
CA ARG A 95 2.31 6.15 15.13
C ARG A 95 2.57 7.60 14.68
N ILE A 96 2.73 7.82 13.38
CA ILE A 96 2.84 9.17 12.82
C ILE A 96 1.45 9.82 12.81
N VAL A 97 0.45 9.10 12.29
CA VAL A 97 -0.92 9.59 12.12
C VAL A 97 -1.63 9.89 13.45
N GLU A 98 -1.29 9.19 14.53
CA GLU A 98 -1.86 9.39 15.86
C GLU A 98 -1.38 10.66 16.57
N HIS A 99 -0.39 11.36 16.03
CA HIS A 99 0.06 12.62 16.62
C HIS A 99 -1.03 13.71 16.47
N PRO A 100 -1.36 14.46 17.54
CA PRO A 100 -2.47 15.43 17.51
C PRO A 100 -2.21 16.57 16.52
N GLU A 101 -0.99 17.12 16.50
CA GLU A 101 -0.62 18.23 15.64
C GLU A 101 -0.38 17.78 14.20
N SER A 102 -1.17 18.30 13.25
CA SER A 102 -1.13 17.93 11.84
C SER A 102 0.20 18.25 11.14
N VAL A 103 0.82 19.39 11.47
CA VAL A 103 2.12 19.79 10.92
C VAL A 103 3.20 18.80 11.34
N VAL A 104 3.18 18.38 12.61
CA VAL A 104 4.14 17.41 13.15
C VAL A 104 3.94 16.03 12.50
N ARG A 105 2.71 15.64 12.16
CA ARG A 105 2.47 14.42 11.35
C ARG A 105 3.18 14.49 10.01
N ALA A 106 3.02 15.60 9.30
CA ALA A 106 3.65 15.84 8.01
C ALA A 106 5.18 15.81 8.12
N GLU A 107 5.76 16.51 9.10
CA GLU A 107 7.20 16.54 9.33
C GLU A 107 7.76 15.16 9.67
N LYS A 108 7.10 14.40 10.56
CA LYS A 108 7.52 13.03 10.91
C LYS A 108 7.47 12.09 9.72
N LEU A 109 6.42 12.20 8.88
CA LEU A 109 6.33 11.42 7.64
C LEU A 109 7.49 11.76 6.70
N LEU A 110 7.70 13.05 6.44
CA LEU A 110 8.78 13.53 5.57
C LEU A 110 10.15 13.07 6.09
N ALA A 111 10.44 13.27 7.37
CA ALA A 111 11.70 12.86 7.99
C ALA A 111 11.94 11.34 7.86
N GLY A 112 10.94 10.52 8.19
CA GLY A 112 11.08 9.07 8.09
C GLY A 112 11.24 8.58 6.64
N PHE A 113 10.54 9.20 5.69
CA PHE A 113 10.74 8.90 4.27
C PHE A 113 12.09 9.39 3.75
N GLU A 114 12.58 10.55 4.21
CA GLU A 114 13.88 11.10 3.80
C GLU A 114 15.02 10.23 4.32
N GLU A 115 14.94 9.75 5.56
CA GLU A 115 15.91 8.81 6.14
C GLU A 115 15.96 7.50 5.34
N PHE A 116 14.79 7.01 4.93
CA PHE A 116 14.69 5.72 4.24
C PHE A 116 15.06 5.82 2.75
N PHE A 117 14.42 6.72 1.99
CA PHE A 117 14.52 6.85 0.54
C PHE A 117 15.47 7.95 0.05
N GLY A 118 15.87 8.86 0.93
CA GLY A 118 16.64 10.04 0.55
C GLY A 118 15.77 11.21 0.10
N ARG A 119 16.24 12.42 0.37
CA ARG A 119 15.51 13.68 0.10
C ARG A 119 15.00 13.83 -1.34
N GLN A 120 15.84 13.56 -2.33
CA GLN A 120 15.50 13.79 -3.74
C GLN A 120 14.23 13.04 -4.13
N VAL A 121 14.06 11.82 -3.61
CA VAL A 121 12.88 10.99 -3.86
C VAL A 121 11.66 11.57 -3.18
N VAL A 122 11.77 11.95 -1.90
CA VAL A 122 10.65 12.49 -1.12
C VAL A 122 10.13 13.82 -1.69
N VAL A 123 11.02 14.66 -2.21
CA VAL A 123 10.66 15.91 -2.89
C VAL A 123 9.83 15.65 -4.15
N SER A 124 10.14 14.58 -4.88
CA SER A 124 9.42 14.22 -6.12
C SER A 124 8.05 13.57 -5.90
N LEU A 125 7.74 13.14 -4.68
CA LEU A 125 6.42 12.56 -4.38
C LEU A 125 5.33 13.64 -4.41
N PRO A 126 4.13 13.38 -4.95
CA PRO A 126 3.02 14.32 -4.90
C PRO A 126 2.57 14.61 -3.47
N SER A 127 2.23 15.87 -3.18
CA SER A 127 1.78 16.27 -1.84
C SER A 127 0.44 15.66 -1.46
N GLU A 128 -0.42 15.41 -2.43
CA GLU A 128 -1.71 14.72 -2.27
C GLU A 128 -1.51 13.31 -1.68
N VAL A 129 -0.48 12.62 -2.13
CA VAL A 129 -0.19 11.24 -1.74
C VAL A 129 0.40 11.20 -0.34
N LEU A 130 1.34 12.11 -0.05
CA LEU A 130 1.90 12.26 1.29
C LEU A 130 0.84 12.70 2.30
N ALA A 131 -0.09 13.56 1.88
CA ALA A 131 -1.21 13.99 2.68
C ALA A 131 -2.15 12.83 3.04
N LEU A 132 -2.44 11.95 2.08
CA LEU A 132 -3.23 10.73 2.30
C LEU A 132 -2.55 9.74 3.26
N LEU A 133 -1.21 9.67 3.25
CA LEU A 133 -0.44 8.85 4.19
C LEU A 133 -0.45 9.43 5.62
N ALA A 134 -0.25 10.75 5.75
CA ALA A 134 -0.17 11.42 7.06
C ALA A 134 -1.53 11.80 7.67
N GLY A 135 -2.63 11.64 6.93
CA GLY A 135 -3.96 12.07 7.37
C GLY A 135 -4.02 13.59 7.58
N VAL A 136 -3.53 14.36 6.59
CA VAL A 136 -3.50 15.83 6.62
C VAL A 136 -3.96 16.42 5.28
N PHE A 137 -4.06 17.74 5.18
CA PHE A 137 -4.32 18.39 3.90
C PHE A 137 -3.03 18.56 3.08
N PRO A 138 -3.08 18.57 1.74
CA PRO A 138 -1.90 18.80 0.89
C PRO A 138 -1.15 20.10 1.23
N GLY A 139 -1.88 21.17 1.59
CA GLY A 139 -1.28 22.43 2.03
C GLY A 139 -0.43 22.30 3.31
N THR A 140 -0.78 21.36 4.20
CA THR A 140 0.03 21.05 5.39
C THR A 140 1.35 20.40 5.00
N ILE A 141 1.35 19.51 4.00
CA ILE A 141 2.59 18.92 3.46
C ILE A 141 3.47 20.02 2.84
N GLU A 142 2.91 20.91 2.03
CA GLU A 142 3.67 22.01 1.41
C GLU A 142 4.28 22.96 2.46
N MET A 143 3.53 23.27 3.53
CA MET A 143 4.06 24.05 4.64
C MET A 143 5.21 23.32 5.35
N ALA A 144 5.02 22.05 5.71
CA ALA A 144 6.06 21.24 6.36
C ALA A 144 7.31 21.13 5.48
N ARG A 145 7.16 20.90 4.17
CA ARG A 145 8.24 20.93 3.17
C ARG A 145 9.03 22.23 3.21
N SER A 146 8.33 23.36 3.17
CA SER A 146 8.97 24.68 3.19
C SER A 146 9.77 24.93 4.48
N GLN A 147 9.33 24.39 5.62
CA GLN A 147 9.98 24.55 6.92
C GLN A 147 11.12 23.54 7.11
N HIS A 148 10.83 22.25 6.90
CA HIS A 148 11.75 21.12 7.01
C HIS A 148 13.02 21.33 6.18
N TRP A 149 12.88 21.79 4.93
CA TRP A 149 14.01 21.99 4.03
C TRP A 149 14.73 23.34 4.19
N ARG A 150 14.08 24.34 4.80
CA ARG A 150 14.77 25.57 5.22
C ARG A 150 15.75 25.27 6.34
N THR A 151 15.33 24.46 7.32
CA THR A 151 16.19 24.07 8.44
C THR A 151 17.39 23.24 7.98
N THR A 152 17.22 22.32 7.02
CA THR A 152 18.36 21.52 6.55
C THR A 152 19.32 22.25 5.60
N ARG A 153 18.96 23.43 5.08
CA ARG A 153 19.85 24.21 4.20
C ARG A 153 21.03 24.84 4.95
N PHE A 154 21.00 24.90 6.27
CA PHE A 154 22.09 25.48 7.06
C PHE A 154 23.20 24.49 7.47
N ASP A 155 23.03 23.18 7.26
CA ASP A 155 24.00 22.17 7.74
C ASP A 155 24.56 21.22 6.66
N THR A 156 24.18 21.33 5.39
CA THR A 156 24.54 20.29 4.40
C THR A 156 24.97 20.83 3.05
N ALA A 157 26.11 21.54 3.03
CA ALA A 157 26.92 21.68 1.82
C ALA A 157 27.77 20.42 1.51
N ALA A 158 27.74 19.39 2.38
CA ALA A 158 28.82 18.39 2.41
C ALA A 158 28.49 16.96 1.95
N HIS A 159 27.24 16.56 1.65
CA HIS A 159 26.99 15.18 1.19
C HIS A 159 25.88 15.08 0.14
N LEU A 160 26.20 15.54 -1.08
CA LEU A 160 25.58 15.03 -2.30
C LEU A 160 26.23 13.68 -2.63
N ILE A 161 25.90 12.64 -1.85
CA ILE A 161 26.12 11.27 -2.31
C ILE A 161 24.87 10.87 -3.08
N CYS A 162 25.07 10.69 -4.38
CA CYS A 162 24.16 10.11 -5.35
C CYS A 162 23.45 8.89 -4.74
N SER A 163 22.20 9.06 -4.31
CA SER A 163 21.29 7.92 -4.24
C SER A 163 20.93 7.61 -5.69
N ASP A 164 21.37 6.44 -6.15
CA ASP A 164 20.98 5.86 -7.43
C ASP A 164 19.52 6.18 -7.74
N GLN A 165 19.26 6.66 -8.96
CA GLN A 165 18.01 7.23 -9.44
C GLN A 165 16.78 6.39 -9.05
N LEU A 166 16.22 6.63 -7.86
CA LEU A 166 15.00 6.02 -7.39
C LEU A 166 13.84 6.67 -8.15
N LYS A 167 13.26 5.91 -9.09
CA LYS A 167 12.19 6.37 -9.98
C LYS A 167 10.87 6.38 -9.23
N VAL A 168 10.11 7.47 -9.31
CA VAL A 168 8.71 7.49 -8.88
C VAL A 168 7.86 7.14 -10.11
N THR A 169 7.07 6.07 -10.03
CA THR A 169 6.16 5.68 -11.12
C THR A 169 4.75 5.55 -10.57
N THR A 170 3.79 6.24 -11.20
CA THR A 170 2.37 6.17 -10.85
C THR A 170 1.67 5.24 -11.83
N ILE A 171 0.96 4.24 -11.32
CA ILE A 171 0.02 3.43 -12.08
C ILE A 171 -1.37 3.82 -11.59
N SER A 172 -2.08 4.59 -12.41
CA SER A 172 -3.49 4.93 -12.17
C SER A 172 -4.36 3.79 -12.68
N LEU A 173 -5.10 3.14 -11.79
CA LEU A 173 -6.10 2.14 -12.17
C LEU A 173 -7.39 2.89 -12.47
N SER A 174 -7.51 3.41 -13.69
CA SER A 174 -8.75 4.03 -14.15
C SER A 174 -9.82 2.94 -14.27
N SER A 175 -10.71 2.85 -13.27
CA SER A 175 -12.05 2.32 -13.52
C SER A 175 -12.70 3.21 -14.58
N GLU A 176 -13.23 2.59 -15.62
CA GLU A 176 -13.84 3.28 -16.75
C GLU A 176 -14.97 4.22 -16.30
N LYS A 177 -15.09 5.32 -17.03
CA LYS A 177 -16.01 6.46 -16.85
C LYS A 177 -17.45 6.05 -16.47
N GLN A 178 -18.09 6.87 -15.63
CA GLN A 178 -19.46 7.29 -15.97
C GLN A 178 -19.75 8.73 -15.54
N GLU A 179 -20.26 9.49 -16.52
CA GLU A 179 -20.72 10.87 -16.42
C GLU A 179 -21.86 11.04 -15.42
N VAL A 180 -21.90 12.22 -14.82
CA VAL A 180 -22.97 12.69 -13.94
C VAL A 180 -24.25 12.84 -14.77
N HIS A 181 -25.10 11.82 -14.75
CA HIS A 181 -26.53 11.98 -14.99
C HIS A 181 -27.30 11.26 -13.89
N SER A 182 -28.07 12.04 -13.15
CA SER A 182 -28.94 11.64 -12.06
C SER A 182 -30.09 10.74 -12.55
N VAL A 183 -30.07 9.44 -12.22
CA VAL A 183 -31.27 8.60 -11.96
C VAL A 183 -30.86 7.49 -10.98
N PRO A 184 -31.61 7.23 -9.90
CA PRO A 184 -31.19 6.32 -8.84
C PRO A 184 -31.71 4.91 -9.10
N LEU A 185 -30.88 3.90 -9.36
CA LEU A 185 -31.36 2.51 -9.29
C LEU A 185 -30.27 1.54 -8.83
N LEU A 186 -30.67 0.69 -7.87
CA LEU A 186 -30.08 -0.58 -7.47
C LEU A 186 -29.42 -1.32 -8.64
N THR A 187 -28.25 -1.92 -8.42
CA THR A 187 -27.85 -3.13 -9.15
C THR A 187 -26.84 -3.96 -8.35
N THR A 188 -27.32 -4.94 -7.58
CA THR A 188 -26.64 -6.24 -7.53
C THR A 188 -26.91 -6.92 -8.87
N ALA A 189 -25.94 -6.90 -9.79
CA ALA A 189 -26.07 -7.68 -11.01
C ALA A 189 -25.86 -9.16 -10.70
N THR A 190 -26.78 -10.01 -11.14
CA THR A 190 -26.66 -11.46 -11.01
C THR A 190 -25.76 -12.02 -12.12
N VAL A 191 -25.15 -13.18 -11.88
CA VAL A 191 -24.18 -13.81 -12.82
C VAL A 191 -24.78 -13.98 -14.23
N SER A 192 -26.08 -14.26 -14.35
CA SER A 192 -26.75 -14.38 -15.64
C SER A 192 -26.78 -13.07 -16.45
N GLU A 193 -26.84 -11.90 -15.80
CA GLU A 193 -26.84 -10.60 -16.49
C GLU A 193 -25.44 -10.27 -17.05
N ILE A 194 -24.39 -10.73 -16.37
CA ILE A 194 -23.00 -10.62 -16.83
C ILE A 194 -22.77 -11.52 -18.05
N GLU A 195 -23.24 -12.77 -18.00
CA GLU A 195 -23.09 -13.71 -19.12
C GLU A 195 -23.84 -13.25 -20.38
N GLN A 196 -25.03 -12.69 -20.22
CA GLN A 196 -25.82 -12.16 -21.33
C GLN A 196 -25.16 -10.93 -21.97
N THR A 197 -24.55 -10.07 -21.15
CA THR A 197 -23.79 -8.90 -21.64
C THR A 197 -22.56 -9.34 -22.44
N TYR A 198 -21.85 -10.38 -21.99
CA TYR A 198 -20.71 -10.94 -22.70
C TYR A 198 -21.11 -11.64 -24.02
N ALA A 199 -22.28 -12.25 -24.11
CA ALA A 199 -22.76 -12.90 -25.34
C ALA A 199 -23.05 -11.88 -26.46
N VAL A 200 -23.59 -10.71 -26.12
CA VAL A 200 -23.86 -9.62 -27.08
C VAL A 200 -22.55 -9.05 -27.63
N LEU A 201 -21.54 -8.85 -26.79
CA LEU A 201 -20.23 -8.33 -27.21
C LEU A 201 -19.42 -9.30 -28.09
N ARG A 202 -19.75 -10.60 -28.07
CA ARG A 202 -19.05 -11.63 -28.85
C ARG A 202 -19.63 -11.83 -30.26
N SER A 203 -20.81 -11.26 -30.53
CA SER A 203 -21.52 -11.39 -31.81
C SER A 203 -21.52 -10.11 -32.65
N ALA A 204 -20.85 -9.05 -32.16
CA ALA A 204 -20.54 -7.81 -32.87
C ALA A 204 -19.08 -7.84 -33.37
#